data_AF-A7STV0-F1
#
_entry.id   AF-A7STV0-F1
#
_cell.length_a   1.000
_cell.length_b   1.000
_cell.length_c   1.000
_cell.angle_alpha   90.00
_cell.angle_beta   90.00
_cell.angle_gamma   90.00
#
_symmetry.space_group_name_H-M   'P 1'
#
loop_
_entity.id
_entity.type
_entity.pdbx_description
1 polymer ?
#
loop_
_entity_poly.entity_id
_entity_poly.type
_entity_poly.pdbx_seq_one_letter_code
_entity_poly.pdbx_strand_id
1 'polypeptide(L)'
;KEYDMVGPPDLNSNIRKMAFARRANETPREQGFRMMKEFVHSWHHDFWTRHNKNFNESKKKFLEGKEKKSSKLTCVAADELSVFYKDFLDKNYQLHKEYQWEWYKKNVRMLWPA
;
A
#
# COMPACT_ATOMS: atom_id res chain seq x y z
N LYS A 1 14.57 -4.36 23.09
CA LYS A 1 14.22 -2.98 22.65
C LYS A 1 12.87 -2.65 23.26
N GLU A 2 12.70 -1.47 23.87
CA GLU A 2 11.47 -1.16 24.62
C GLU A 2 10.35 -0.57 23.77
N TYR A 3 10.66 0.08 22.64
CA TYR A 3 9.70 0.83 21.82
C TYR A 3 9.70 0.39 20.35
N ASP A 4 8.53 0.43 19.73
CA ASP A 4 8.36 0.24 18.29
C ASP A 4 9.04 1.41 17.56
N MET A 5 9.75 1.13 16.47
CA MET A 5 10.46 2.15 15.69
C MET A 5 9.83 2.32 14.31
N VAL A 6 9.72 3.58 13.89
CA VAL A 6 9.19 3.98 12.58
C VAL A 6 10.33 4.47 11.71
N GLY A 7 10.53 3.82 10.57
CA GLY A 7 11.53 4.16 9.58
C GLY A 7 11.05 5.15 8.51
N PRO A 8 11.92 5.45 7.53
CA PRO A 8 11.53 6.22 6.36
C PRO A 8 10.46 5.47 5.53
N PRO A 9 9.74 6.19 4.66
CA PRO A 9 8.86 5.58 3.66
C PRO A 9 9.65 4.62 2.76
N ASP A 10 9.04 3.50 2.42
CA ASP A 10 9.60 2.57 1.46
C ASP A 10 9.43 3.07 0.03
N LEU A 11 10.45 2.83 -0.81
CA LEU A 11 10.51 3.36 -2.17
C LEU A 11 9.42 2.78 -3.09
N ASN A 12 8.94 1.58 -2.82
CA ASN A 12 7.99 0.91 -3.71
C ASN A 12 6.55 1.05 -3.21
N SER A 13 6.31 0.77 -1.94
CA SER A 13 4.95 0.83 -1.36
C SER A 13 4.55 2.22 -0.86
N ASN A 14 5.51 3.12 -0.62
CA ASN A 14 5.34 4.39 0.11
C ASN A 14 4.91 4.23 1.59
N ILE A 15 4.86 3.00 2.11
CA ILE A 15 4.53 2.73 3.51
C ILE A 15 5.80 2.84 4.37
N ARG A 16 5.67 3.39 5.57
CA ARG A 16 6.78 3.48 6.53
C ARG A 16 7.16 2.09 7.03
N LYS A 17 8.47 1.80 7.02
CA LYS A 17 9.01 0.56 7.60
C LYS A 17 8.81 0.58 9.12
N MET A 18 8.32 -0.51 9.68
CA MET A 18 8.10 -0.65 11.12
C MET A 18 9.02 -1.74 11.67
N ALA A 19 9.68 -1.46 12.79
CA ALA A 19 10.39 -2.46 13.58
C ALA A 19 9.71 -2.59 14.93
N PHE A 20 8.99 -3.69 15.12
CA PHE A 20 8.27 -3.96 16.37
C PHE A 20 9.24 -4.38 17.48
N ALA A 21 9.08 -3.80 18.66
CA ALA A 21 9.89 -4.09 19.82
C ALA A 21 9.70 -5.55 20.24
N ARG A 22 10.81 -6.28 20.37
CA ARG A 22 10.85 -7.59 21.03
C ARG A 22 11.33 -7.43 22.47
N ARG A 23 10.49 -7.82 23.42
CA ARG A 23 10.86 -7.90 24.86
C ARG A 23 11.50 -9.26 25.15
N ALA A 24 12.39 -9.33 26.13
CA ALA A 24 13.10 -10.57 26.47
C ALA A 24 12.19 -11.58 27.20
N ASN A 25 11.17 -11.09 27.88
CA ASN A 25 10.23 -11.85 28.71
C ASN A 25 8.80 -11.83 28.14
N GLU A 26 8.64 -11.83 26.81
CA GLU A 26 7.33 -11.88 26.17
C GLU A 26 6.56 -13.13 26.60
N THR A 27 5.36 -12.95 27.11
CA THR A 27 4.39 -14.04 27.26
C THR A 27 4.03 -14.59 25.87
N PRO A 28 3.57 -15.86 25.77
CA PRO A 28 3.14 -16.43 24.48
C PRO A 28 2.07 -15.58 23.76
N ARG A 29 1.20 -14.88 24.52
CA ARG A 29 0.19 -13.96 23.97
C ARG A 29 0.81 -12.70 23.40
N GLU A 30 1.75 -12.07 24.11
CA GLU A 30 2.46 -10.88 23.62
C GLU A 30 3.28 -11.20 22.37
N GLN A 31 3.95 -12.36 22.36
CA GLN A 31 4.67 -12.84 21.19
C GLN A 31 3.71 -13.04 20.00
N GLY A 32 2.57 -13.68 20.22
CA GLY A 32 1.54 -13.88 19.20
C GLY A 32 0.99 -12.56 18.66
N PHE A 33 0.74 -11.58 19.53
CA PHE A 33 0.29 -10.25 19.13
C PHE A 33 1.35 -9.52 18.29
N ARG A 34 2.63 -9.57 18.70
CA ARG A 34 3.74 -8.98 17.94
C ARG A 34 3.85 -9.61 16.55
N MET A 35 3.79 -10.94 16.45
CA MET A 35 3.81 -11.64 15.17
C MET A 35 2.61 -11.28 14.29
N MET A 36 1.43 -11.06 14.89
CA MET A 36 0.26 -10.59 14.16
C MET A 36 0.47 -9.18 13.60
N LYS A 37 1.03 -8.26 14.39
CA LYS A 37 1.39 -6.90 13.91
C LYS A 37 2.39 -6.96 12.76
N GLU A 38 3.46 -7.76 12.91
CA GLU A 38 4.48 -7.98 11.88
C GLU A 38 3.85 -8.52 10.59
N PHE A 39 2.98 -9.52 10.70
CA PHE A 39 2.28 -10.11 9.56
C PHE A 39 1.36 -9.11 8.85
N VAL A 40 0.52 -8.39 9.60
CA VAL A 40 -0.41 -7.39 9.01
C VAL A 40 0.37 -6.27 8.34
N HIS A 41 1.48 -5.82 8.94
CA HIS A 41 2.34 -4.80 8.35
C HIS A 41 2.99 -5.29 7.05
N SER A 42 3.55 -6.50 7.03
CA SER A 42 4.11 -7.12 5.81
C SER A 42 3.06 -7.24 4.71
N TRP A 43 1.87 -7.75 5.04
CA TRP A 43 0.78 -7.91 4.09
C TRP A 43 0.34 -6.57 3.48
N HIS A 44 0.25 -5.52 4.31
CA HIS A 44 -0.08 -4.17 3.89
C HIS A 44 0.99 -3.62 2.93
N HIS A 45 2.27 -3.86 3.23
CA HIS A 45 3.40 -3.47 2.40
C HIS A 45 3.39 -4.16 1.03
N ASP A 46 3.14 -5.48 1.02
CA ASP A 46 3.11 -6.30 -0.20
C ASP A 46 1.96 -5.89 -1.12
N PHE A 47 0.80 -5.57 -0.55
CA PHE A 47 -0.32 -5.04 -1.31
C PHE A 47 0.07 -3.73 -2.02
N TRP A 48 0.54 -2.73 -1.28
CA TRP A 48 0.87 -1.42 -1.85
C TRP A 48 2.07 -1.47 -2.80
N THR A 49 3.04 -2.35 -2.56
CA THR A 49 4.15 -2.58 -3.50
C THR A 49 3.63 -3.03 -4.86
N ARG A 50 2.76 -4.05 -4.89
CA ARG A 50 2.18 -4.57 -6.14
C ARG A 50 1.26 -3.55 -6.80
N HIS A 51 0.43 -2.87 -5.99
CA HIS A 51 -0.50 -1.86 -6.47
C HIS A 51 0.23 -0.68 -7.11
N ASN A 52 1.26 -0.13 -6.45
CA ASN A 52 2.04 1.00 -6.96
C ASN A 52 2.83 0.61 -8.21
N LYS A 53 3.35 -0.62 -8.26
CA LYS A 53 3.99 -1.15 -9.49
C LYS A 53 3.00 -1.14 -10.66
N ASN A 54 1.82 -1.71 -10.47
CA ASN A 54 0.76 -1.72 -11.50
C ASN A 54 0.33 -0.31 -11.91
N PHE A 55 0.18 0.60 -10.93
CA PHE A 55 -0.14 2.00 -11.17
C PHE A 55 0.92 2.69 -12.05
N ASN A 56 2.20 2.57 -11.69
CA ASN A 56 3.29 3.20 -12.42
C ASN A 56 3.43 2.63 -13.85
N GLU A 57 3.30 1.32 -14.01
CA GLU A 57 3.31 0.67 -15.33
C GLU A 57 2.13 1.11 -16.19
N SER A 58 0.92 1.19 -15.62
CA SER A 58 -0.29 1.63 -16.32
C SER A 58 -0.20 3.10 -16.72
N LYS A 59 0.32 3.95 -15.82
CA LYS A 59 0.56 5.37 -16.07
C LYS A 59 1.56 5.57 -17.20
N LYS A 60 2.67 4.83 -17.18
CA LYS A 60 3.69 4.86 -18.24
C LYS A 60 3.09 4.49 -19.59
N LYS A 61 2.33 3.38 -19.67
CA LYS A 61 1.65 2.96 -20.91
C LYS A 61 0.66 4.01 -21.43
N PHE A 62 -0.08 4.65 -20.52
CA PHE A 62 -1.01 5.72 -20.88
C PHE A 62 -0.28 6.91 -21.52
N LEU A 63 0.82 7.36 -20.91
CA LEU A 63 1.63 8.47 -21.43
C LEU A 63 2.29 8.14 -22.78
N GLU A 64 2.91 6.96 -22.92
CA GLU A 64 3.52 6.52 -24.17
C GLU A 64 2.51 6.42 -25.34
N GLY A 65 1.28 5.98 -25.04
CA GLY A 65 0.21 5.93 -26.04
C GLY A 65 -0.26 7.30 -26.52
N LYS A 66 -0.01 8.35 -25.73
CA LYS A 66 -0.40 9.74 -26.01
C LYS A 66 0.71 10.55 -26.68
N GLU A 67 1.97 10.35 -26.29
CA GLU A 67 3.12 10.95 -26.98
C GLU A 67 3.18 10.54 -28.46
N LYS A 68 2.81 9.29 -28.79
CA LYS A 68 2.69 8.82 -30.17
C LYS A 68 1.59 9.52 -30.98
N LYS A 69 0.64 10.20 -30.32
CA LYS A 69 -0.54 10.83 -30.94
C LYS A 69 -0.47 12.36 -30.96
N SER A 70 0.40 13.01 -30.19
CA SER A 70 0.45 14.48 -30.09
C SER A 70 1.87 15.00 -29.83
N SER A 71 2.33 15.96 -30.63
CA SER A 71 3.67 16.58 -30.57
C SER A 71 3.79 17.79 -29.62
N LYS A 72 2.75 18.11 -28.83
CA LYS A 72 2.72 19.27 -27.91
C LYS A 72 2.18 18.83 -26.54
N LEU A 73 3.07 18.61 -25.55
CA LEU A 73 2.77 17.76 -24.39
C LEU A 73 2.66 18.43 -23.01
N THR A 74 2.75 19.75 -22.86
CA THR A 74 2.98 20.33 -21.52
C THR A 74 1.72 20.81 -20.78
N CYS A 75 0.69 21.33 -21.47
CA CYS A 75 -0.54 21.83 -20.83
C CYS A 75 -1.70 20.83 -20.82
N VAL A 76 -1.74 19.91 -21.79
CA VAL A 76 -2.81 18.90 -21.97
C VAL A 76 -2.67 17.73 -20.98
N ALA A 77 -1.51 17.63 -20.30
CA ALA A 77 -1.17 16.50 -19.45
C ALA A 77 -2.04 16.36 -18.18
N ALA A 78 -2.50 17.47 -17.58
CA ALA A 78 -3.24 17.43 -16.31
C ALA A 78 -4.67 16.90 -16.49
N ASP A 79 -5.42 17.46 -17.44
CA ASP A 79 -6.79 17.01 -17.74
C ASP A 79 -6.78 15.57 -18.27
N GLU A 80 -5.78 15.20 -19.07
CA GLU A 80 -5.65 13.81 -19.55
C GLU A 80 -5.25 12.83 -18.44
N LEU A 81 -4.42 13.24 -17.49
CA LEU A 81 -4.11 12.41 -16.32
C LEU A 81 -5.36 12.16 -15.47
N SER A 82 -6.28 13.13 -15.37
CA SER A 82 -7.54 12.94 -14.64
C SER A 82 -8.38 11.78 -15.21
N VAL A 83 -8.40 11.63 -16.54
CA VAL A 83 -9.07 10.53 -17.23
C VAL A 83 -8.40 9.19 -16.89
N PHE A 84 -7.06 9.15 -16.92
CA PHE A 84 -6.30 7.98 -16.50
C PHE A 84 -6.58 7.60 -15.04
N TYR A 85 -6.57 8.58 -14.13
CA TYR A 85 -6.81 8.34 -12.71
C TYR A 85 -8.19 7.74 -12.48
N LYS A 86 -9.23 8.29 -13.10
CA LYS A 86 -10.58 7.76 -13.00
C LYS A 86 -10.68 6.33 -13.52
N ASP A 87 -10.18 6.09 -14.74
CA ASP A 87 -10.21 4.77 -15.36
C ASP A 87 -9.45 3.72 -14.53
N PHE A 88 -8.29 4.09 -13.99
CA PHE A 88 -7.51 3.20 -13.12
C PHE A 88 -8.27 2.90 -11.82
N LEU A 89 -8.89 3.89 -11.18
CA LEU A 89 -9.67 3.70 -9.97
C LEU A 89 -10.90 2.82 -10.23
N ASP A 90 -11.63 3.06 -11.31
CA ASP A 90 -12.82 2.27 -11.68
C ASP A 90 -12.44 0.80 -11.92
N LYS A 91 -11.35 0.54 -12.63
CA LYS A 91 -10.84 -0.82 -12.89
C LYS A 91 -10.35 -1.54 -11.63
N ASN A 92 -9.80 -0.80 -10.66
CA ASN A 92 -9.27 -1.36 -9.42
C ASN A 92 -10.25 -1.25 -8.24
N TYR A 93 -11.48 -0.80 -8.48
CA TYR A 93 -12.45 -0.53 -7.41
C TYR A 93 -12.71 -1.75 -6.53
N GLN A 94 -12.99 -2.91 -7.15
CA GLN A 94 -13.26 -4.14 -6.42
C GLN A 94 -12.04 -4.62 -5.61
N LEU A 95 -10.84 -4.53 -6.20
CA LEU A 95 -9.59 -4.85 -5.53
C LEU A 95 -9.37 -3.97 -4.28
N HIS A 96 -9.60 -2.66 -4.39
CA HIS A 96 -9.50 -1.75 -3.26
C HIS A 96 -10.56 -2.03 -2.20
N LYS A 97 -11.80 -2.34 -2.60
CA LYS A 97 -12.87 -2.68 -1.66
C LYS A 97 -12.51 -3.93 -0.85
N GLU A 98 -12.04 -4.98 -1.50
CA GLU A 98 -11.59 -6.21 -0.85
C GLU A 98 -10.41 -5.98 0.08
N TYR A 99 -9.43 -5.20 -0.37
CA TYR A 99 -8.30 -4.79 0.45
C TYR A 99 -8.74 -4.04 1.71
N GLN A 100 -9.60 -3.03 1.57
CA GLN A 100 -10.06 -2.24 2.71
C GLN A 100 -10.83 -3.11 3.70
N TRP A 101 -11.70 -3.99 3.20
CA TRP A 101 -12.42 -4.94 4.04
C TRP A 101 -11.46 -5.85 4.83
N GLU A 102 -10.47 -6.45 4.16
CA GLU A 102 -9.48 -7.30 4.80
C GLU A 102 -8.60 -6.52 5.79
N TRP A 103 -8.27 -5.27 5.48
CA TRP A 103 -7.54 -4.39 6.36
C TRP A 103 -8.34 -4.11 7.65
N TYR A 104 -9.62 -3.73 7.53
CA TYR A 104 -10.48 -3.55 8.70
C TYR A 104 -10.60 -4.82 9.53
N LYS A 105 -10.85 -5.97 8.90
CA LYS A 105 -10.95 -7.26 9.58
C LYS A 105 -9.69 -7.61 10.38
N LYS A 106 -8.50 -7.41 9.79
CA LYS A 106 -7.21 -7.65 10.46
C LYS A 106 -6.99 -6.69 11.62
N ASN A 107 -7.31 -5.40 11.46
CA ASN A 107 -7.14 -4.41 12.52
C ASN A 107 -8.13 -4.59 13.67
N VAL A 108 -9.41 -4.87 13.39
CA VAL A 108 -10.41 -5.17 14.43
C VAL A 108 -10.02 -6.40 15.22
N ARG A 109 -9.50 -7.45 14.56
CA ARG A 109 -8.99 -8.64 15.25
C ARG A 109 -7.86 -8.31 16.25
N MET A 110 -7.06 -7.28 15.98
CA MET A 110 -5.98 -6.85 16.89
C MET A 110 -6.49 -6.08 18.11
N LEU A 111 -7.72 -5.56 18.11
CA LEU A 111 -8.30 -4.84 19.24
C LEU A 111 -8.85 -5.76 20.32
N TRP A 112 -9.20 -7.00 19.96
CA TRP A 112 -9.74 -7.96 20.92
C TRP A 112 -8.61 -8.82 21.48
N PRO A 113 -8.30 -8.73 22.79
CA PRO A 113 -7.36 -9.63 23.41
C PRO A 113 -7.93 -11.06 23.33
N ALA A 114 -7.19 -11.95 22.68
CA ALA A 114 -7.47 -13.38 22.70
C ALA A 114 -7.08 -14.01 24.04
#